data_AF-A0A7W1UXW2-F1
#
_entry.id   AF-A0A7W1UXW2-F1
#
_cell.length_a   1.000
_cell.length_b   1.000
_cell.length_c   1.000
_cell.angle_alpha   90.00
_cell.angle_beta   90.00
_cell.angle_gamma   90.00
#
_symmetry.space_group_name_H-M   'P 1'
#
loop_
_entity.id
_entity.type
_entity.pdbx_description
1 polymer ?
#
loop_
_entity_poly.entity_id
_entity_poly.type
_entity_poly.pdbx_seq_one_letter_code
_entity_poly.pdbx_strand_id
1 'polypeptide(L)'
;FTLTAPTGIGKTMTALDFSLKLKDKIKQKSGVEARIIYALPFINIIEQALSEYEKVLGEQNINILGHYQYADVFGKSDQKENVDGAEKGYNQKLMALDTWQADVVITSFVQFFETLIGNRNKLLKKFNHFANAIIILDEVQTLRLDQMPLLGAALFYLSKFLKSRIILMTATRPKIFELAQQEILKEQGESVLPKELLTNYEEVFALFQRTSIHPLLNDLNEEKENRAQEFVSTVFDGKWSIDKSCLIVCNTVRRSIEIFDAIQNYLKENNFENPIYYLSTNIIPAHRLQRIQDIKDDIQAHKAPILIATQVVEAGVDLDFDMGFRDIGPIDSIIQVAGRINRNNNPNKLHSPLYIVDFDTKATTMIYGRLTYIQAKKSLEQQNYFYEKEYLKLITEYFEGISEKSSFTDARTFFNSMQTLKYDAEDKKLLPVSAFRIIEESDRYAAVFIEIDDFSTEVLEKYLQKITNEISKEEYNKDWKLKFQQHIISVPKYLCENLETINEYEENILLVPKNEIESRYSTQTGYNRDYKDDNTAFTF
;
A
#
# COMPACT_ATOMS: atom_id res chain seq x y z
N PHE A 1 -1.19 4.94 21.50
CA PHE A 1 0.13 5.59 21.37
C PHE A 1 0.30 6.06 19.95
N THR A 2 1.03 7.14 19.74
CA THR A 2 1.45 7.63 18.42
C THR A 2 2.97 7.75 18.40
N LEU A 3 3.58 7.48 17.25
CA LEU A 3 5.01 7.69 16.99
C LEU A 3 5.13 8.47 15.68
N THR A 4 5.21 9.79 15.80
CA THR A 4 5.32 10.72 14.68
C THR A 4 6.79 11.02 14.41
N ALA A 5 7.32 10.57 13.27
CA ALA A 5 8.75 10.70 12.98
C ALA A 5 9.04 10.68 11.47
N PRO A 6 10.03 11.47 10.97
CA PRO A 6 10.38 11.48 9.55
C PRO A 6 10.68 10.09 9.00
N THR A 7 10.49 9.91 7.69
CA THR A 7 10.88 8.68 7.01
C THR A 7 12.41 8.48 7.11
N GLY A 8 12.84 7.24 7.34
CA GLY A 8 14.27 6.88 7.39
C GLY A 8 14.94 6.90 8.77
N ILE A 9 14.26 7.28 9.85
CA ILE A 9 14.89 7.38 11.19
C ILE A 9 14.83 6.08 12.04
N GLY A 10 14.44 4.94 11.46
CA GLY A 10 14.41 3.65 12.19
C GLY A 10 13.14 3.42 13.05
N LYS A 11 11.98 3.93 12.62
CA LYS A 11 10.70 3.80 13.36
C LYS A 11 10.33 2.33 13.62
N THR A 12 10.51 1.45 12.64
CA THR A 12 10.13 0.02 12.71
C THR A 12 10.83 -0.69 13.87
N MET A 13 12.14 -0.57 13.99
CA MET A 13 12.90 -1.18 15.10
C MET A 13 12.56 -0.56 16.46
N THR A 14 12.35 0.76 16.49
CA THR A 14 11.95 1.48 17.71
C THR A 14 10.59 1.00 18.22
N ALA A 15 9.63 0.80 17.32
CA ALA A 15 8.30 0.31 17.66
C ALA A 15 8.31 -1.16 18.10
N LEU A 16 9.15 -2.00 17.50
CA LEU A 16 9.35 -3.38 17.94
C LEU A 16 9.91 -3.42 19.38
N ASP A 17 11.01 -2.71 19.64
CA ASP A 17 11.63 -2.65 20.98
C ASP A 17 10.63 -2.15 22.05
N PHE A 18 9.90 -1.06 21.75
CA PHE A 18 8.86 -0.56 22.62
C PHE A 18 7.76 -1.60 22.89
N SER A 19 7.34 -2.33 21.86
CA SER A 19 6.29 -3.35 21.95
C SER A 19 6.71 -4.55 22.78
N LEU A 20 7.96 -5.01 22.64
CA LEU A 20 8.52 -6.09 23.46
C LEU A 20 8.59 -5.69 24.94
N LYS A 21 9.11 -4.49 25.23
CA LYS A 21 9.14 -3.96 26.62
C LYS A 21 7.74 -3.79 27.21
N LEU A 22 6.77 -3.37 26.39
CA LEU A 22 5.38 -3.25 26.80
C LEU A 22 4.76 -4.63 27.07
N LYS A 23 5.04 -5.63 26.23
CA LYS A 23 4.62 -7.03 26.42
C LYS A 23 5.10 -7.57 27.77
N ASP A 24 6.38 -7.41 28.07
CA ASP A 24 6.95 -7.83 29.36
C ASP A 24 6.27 -7.15 30.56
N LYS A 25 6.02 -5.85 30.45
CA LYS A 25 5.34 -5.07 31.49
C LYS A 25 3.89 -5.51 31.70
N ILE A 26 3.17 -5.87 30.64
CA ILE A 26 1.81 -6.40 30.73
C ILE A 26 1.85 -7.77 31.43
N LYS A 27 2.76 -8.65 31.02
CA LYS A 27 2.95 -9.98 31.64
C LYS A 27 3.23 -9.88 33.14
N GLN A 28 4.16 -9.00 33.54
CA GLN A 28 4.49 -8.79 34.95
C GLN A 28 3.32 -8.24 35.79
N LYS A 29 2.49 -7.36 35.21
CA LYS A 29 1.40 -6.70 35.95
C LYS A 29 0.10 -7.48 36.00
N SER A 30 -0.24 -8.19 34.94
CA SER A 30 -1.54 -8.87 34.83
C SER A 30 -1.46 -10.36 34.57
N GLY A 31 -0.26 -10.93 34.42
CA GLY A 31 -0.06 -12.35 34.07
C GLY A 31 -0.52 -12.72 32.65
N VAL A 32 -0.88 -11.72 31.83
CA VAL A 32 -1.40 -11.93 30.47
C VAL A 32 -0.24 -11.91 29.48
N GLU A 33 -0.16 -12.94 28.66
CA GLU A 33 0.76 -12.98 27.52
C GLU A 33 0.15 -12.18 26.37
N ALA A 34 0.66 -10.97 26.14
CA ALA A 34 0.20 -10.14 25.02
C ALA A 34 0.90 -10.57 23.73
N ARG A 35 0.12 -10.69 22.65
CA ARG A 35 0.67 -10.89 21.31
C ARG A 35 0.99 -9.56 20.63
N ILE A 36 1.84 -9.58 19.61
CA ILE A 36 2.10 -8.42 18.75
C ILE A 36 1.42 -8.65 17.40
N ILE A 37 0.63 -7.69 16.94
CA ILE A 37 0.06 -7.65 15.59
C ILE A 37 0.62 -6.41 14.91
N TYR A 38 1.36 -6.59 13.83
CA TYR A 38 1.94 -5.54 13.02
C TYR A 38 1.23 -5.46 11.67
N ALA A 39 0.46 -4.40 11.44
CA ALA A 39 -0.30 -4.23 10.20
C ALA A 39 0.33 -3.13 9.32
N LEU A 40 0.42 -3.44 8.02
CA LEU A 40 1.05 -2.61 7.00
C LEU A 40 0.08 -2.38 5.82
N PRO A 41 0.17 -1.26 5.10
CA PRO A 41 -0.75 -0.98 4.00
C PRO A 41 -0.46 -1.78 2.73
N PHE A 42 0.81 -2.12 2.46
CA PHE A 42 1.23 -2.74 1.20
C PHE A 42 1.91 -4.08 1.42
N ILE A 43 1.60 -5.06 0.55
CA ILE A 43 2.13 -6.43 0.62
C ILE A 43 3.66 -6.45 0.54
N ASN A 44 4.27 -5.68 -0.35
CA ASN A 44 5.74 -5.65 -0.51
C ASN A 44 6.47 -5.26 0.79
N ILE A 45 5.87 -4.42 1.63
CA ILE A 45 6.47 -4.00 2.91
C ILE A 45 6.35 -5.11 3.95
N ILE A 46 5.32 -5.94 3.86
CA ILE A 46 5.12 -7.07 4.77
C ILE A 46 6.29 -8.05 4.65
N GLU A 47 6.72 -8.36 3.43
CA GLU A 47 7.87 -9.24 3.19
C GLU A 47 9.17 -8.68 3.78
N GLN A 48 9.43 -7.40 3.59
CA GLN A 48 10.60 -6.73 4.17
C GLN A 48 10.53 -6.75 5.70
N ALA A 49 9.38 -6.41 6.28
CA ALA A 49 9.17 -6.41 7.73
C ALA A 49 9.34 -7.81 8.34
N LEU A 50 8.88 -8.86 7.66
CA LEU A 50 9.09 -10.25 8.06
C LEU A 50 10.56 -10.59 8.11
N SER A 51 11.32 -10.29 7.05
CA SER A 51 12.76 -10.54 7.02
C SER A 51 13.50 -9.79 8.14
N GLU A 52 13.13 -8.53 8.41
CA GLU A 52 13.72 -7.74 9.50
C GLU A 52 13.41 -8.33 10.88
N TYR A 53 12.16 -8.76 11.12
CA TYR A 53 11.77 -9.36 12.40
C TYR A 53 12.39 -10.75 12.59
N GLU A 54 12.48 -11.57 11.54
CA GLU A 54 13.11 -12.88 11.58
C GLU A 54 14.61 -12.79 11.92
N LYS A 55 15.32 -11.81 11.36
CA LYS A 55 16.74 -11.57 11.68
C LYS A 55 16.96 -11.27 13.16
N VAL A 56 16.01 -10.61 13.82
CA VAL A 56 16.12 -10.18 15.23
C VAL A 56 15.57 -11.22 16.20
N LEU A 57 14.48 -11.90 15.85
CA LEU A 57 13.71 -12.76 16.76
C LEU A 57 13.80 -14.26 16.42
N GLY A 58 14.32 -14.64 15.25
CA GLY A 58 14.30 -16.03 14.76
C GLY A 58 15.06 -17.01 15.65
N GLU A 59 16.12 -16.55 16.34
CA GLU A 59 16.91 -17.38 17.26
C GLU A 59 16.24 -17.56 18.64
N GLN A 60 15.14 -16.85 18.93
CA GLN A 60 14.58 -16.71 20.28
C GLN A 60 13.37 -17.63 20.55
N ASN A 61 13.11 -18.66 19.73
CA ASN A 61 11.89 -19.49 19.80
C ASN A 61 10.57 -18.67 19.75
N ILE A 62 10.60 -17.50 19.11
CA ILE A 62 9.42 -16.65 18.92
C ILE A 62 8.75 -17.05 17.60
N ASN A 63 7.47 -17.41 17.65
CA ASN A 63 6.74 -17.74 16.43
C ASN A 63 6.29 -16.47 15.70
N ILE A 64 6.86 -16.20 14.53
CA ILE A 64 6.48 -15.10 13.64
C ILE A 64 5.62 -15.64 12.49
N LEU A 65 4.51 -14.96 12.22
CA LEU A 65 3.58 -15.31 11.16
C LEU A 65 3.36 -14.14 10.19
N GLY A 66 3.66 -14.35 8.92
CA GLY A 66 3.29 -13.44 7.83
C GLY A 66 1.95 -13.84 7.20
N HIS A 67 0.95 -12.95 7.22
CA HIS A 67 -0.34 -13.17 6.55
C HIS A 67 -0.66 -12.06 5.53
N TYR A 68 -0.36 -12.34 4.25
CA TYR A 68 -0.46 -11.38 3.14
C TYR A 68 -0.86 -12.00 1.78
N GLN A 69 -1.68 -13.06 1.77
CA GLN A 69 -2.07 -13.75 0.52
C GLN A 69 -2.83 -12.82 -0.45
N TYR A 70 -2.36 -12.71 -1.70
CA TYR A 70 -3.02 -11.99 -2.79
C TYR A 70 -4.47 -12.48 -3.02
N ALA A 71 -4.70 -13.79 -2.97
CA ALA A 71 -6.02 -14.38 -3.12
C ALA A 71 -7.01 -13.95 -2.03
N ASP A 72 -6.56 -13.72 -0.79
CA ASP A 72 -7.43 -13.23 0.30
C ASP A 72 -7.84 -11.75 0.12
N VAL A 73 -7.06 -10.99 -0.66
CA VAL A 73 -7.30 -9.56 -0.93
C VAL A 73 -8.15 -9.34 -2.18
N PHE A 74 -8.01 -10.20 -3.22
CA PHE A 74 -8.66 -10.01 -4.53
C PHE A 74 -9.61 -11.15 -4.97
N GLY A 75 -9.74 -12.23 -4.20
CA GLY A 75 -10.59 -13.39 -4.53
C GLY A 75 -12.07 -13.20 -4.15
N LYS A 76 -12.99 -13.74 -4.96
CA LYS A 76 -14.41 -13.90 -4.60
C LYS A 76 -14.58 -15.07 -3.63
N SER A 77 -15.32 -14.86 -2.55
CA SER A 77 -15.62 -15.85 -1.51
C SER A 77 -16.90 -16.64 -1.81
N ASP A 78 -17.03 -17.21 -3.00
CA ASP A 78 -18.16 -18.08 -3.33
C ASP A 78 -17.64 -19.41 -3.89
N GLN A 79 -17.23 -20.31 -2.99
CA GLN A 79 -17.46 -21.74 -3.10
C GLN A 79 -17.18 -22.46 -1.78
N LYS A 80 -18.01 -23.46 -1.49
CA LYS A 80 -18.02 -24.24 -0.25
C LYS A 80 -16.81 -25.18 -0.21
N GLU A 81 -15.90 -24.96 0.73
CA GLU A 81 -14.91 -25.99 1.10
C GLU A 81 -15.55 -27.00 2.05
N ASN A 82 -15.93 -28.16 1.51
CA ASN A 82 -15.94 -29.42 2.25
C ASN A 82 -14.86 -30.29 1.61
N VAL A 83 -13.68 -30.37 2.22
CA VAL A 83 -12.71 -31.42 1.93
C VAL A 83 -12.35 -32.09 3.24
N ASP A 84 -13.05 -33.20 3.50
CA ASP A 84 -12.68 -34.16 4.53
C ASP A 84 -11.45 -34.93 4.07
N GLY A 85 -10.36 -34.85 4.84
CA GLY A 85 -9.23 -35.77 4.74
C GLY A 85 -7.88 -35.15 4.35
N ALA A 86 -7.20 -34.48 5.28
CA ALA A 86 -5.75 -34.42 5.32
C ALA A 86 -5.21 -34.07 6.73
N GLU A 87 -4.27 -34.91 7.19
CA GLU A 87 -3.33 -34.82 8.33
C GLU A 87 -3.65 -33.94 9.56
N LYS A 88 -3.77 -34.62 10.73
CA LYS A 88 -4.00 -34.02 12.06
C LYS A 88 -2.98 -32.96 12.52
N GLY A 89 -1.75 -32.97 12.00
CA GLY A 89 -0.72 -31.97 12.33
C GLY A 89 -0.82 -30.68 11.52
N TYR A 90 -1.31 -30.75 10.28
CA TYR A 90 -1.40 -29.64 9.33
C TYR A 90 -2.66 -28.78 9.54
N ASN A 91 -3.76 -29.41 9.98
CA ASN A 91 -4.97 -28.70 10.40
C ASN A 91 -4.65 -27.62 11.45
N GLN A 92 -3.64 -27.84 12.30
CA GLN A 92 -3.20 -26.84 13.30
C GLN A 92 -2.47 -25.63 12.72
N LYS A 93 -1.60 -25.76 11.70
CA LYS A 93 -0.89 -24.60 11.10
C LYS A 93 -1.77 -23.78 10.17
N LEU A 94 -2.68 -24.42 9.42
CA LEU A 94 -3.71 -23.71 8.66
C LEU A 94 -4.70 -23.01 9.58
N MET A 95 -5.16 -23.69 10.63
CA MET A 95 -5.91 -23.04 11.70
C MET A 95 -5.08 -21.90 12.28
N ALA A 96 -3.78 -22.04 12.52
CA ALA A 96 -2.93 -20.97 13.03
C ALA A 96 -2.81 -19.77 12.06
N LEU A 97 -2.80 -19.98 10.75
CA LEU A 97 -2.85 -18.87 9.77
C LEU A 97 -4.23 -18.20 9.76
N ASP A 98 -5.30 -19.00 9.66
CA ASP A 98 -6.69 -18.55 9.60
C ASP A 98 -7.19 -17.93 10.90
N THR A 99 -6.57 -18.29 12.02
CA THR A 99 -6.89 -17.74 13.34
C THR A 99 -5.82 -16.79 13.84
N TRP A 100 -4.68 -16.63 13.16
CA TRP A 100 -3.50 -15.95 13.67
C TRP A 100 -3.02 -16.54 15.02
N GLN A 101 -2.51 -17.77 15.11
CA GLN A 101 -1.87 -18.31 16.33
C GLN A 101 -0.34 -18.18 16.25
N ALA A 102 0.18 -17.03 16.69
CA ALA A 102 1.61 -16.70 16.69
C ALA A 102 1.93 -15.61 17.73
N ASP A 103 3.18 -15.53 18.17
CA ASP A 103 3.62 -14.47 19.09
C ASP A 103 3.60 -13.10 18.41
N VAL A 104 4.03 -13.09 17.13
CA VAL A 104 4.06 -11.91 16.27
C VAL A 104 3.34 -12.23 14.97
N VAL A 105 2.37 -11.40 14.60
CA VAL A 105 1.66 -11.49 13.32
C VAL A 105 1.97 -10.25 12.51
N ILE A 106 2.48 -10.42 11.30
CA ILE A 106 2.64 -9.34 10.33
C ILE A 106 1.58 -9.50 9.24
N THR A 107 0.74 -8.49 9.05
CA THR A 107 -0.44 -8.59 8.17
C THR A 107 -0.74 -7.28 7.45
N SER A 108 -1.75 -7.27 6.59
CA SER A 108 -2.15 -6.08 5.85
C SER A 108 -3.26 -5.29 6.57
N PHE A 109 -3.41 -4.00 6.23
CA PHE A 109 -4.55 -3.19 6.65
C PHE A 109 -5.90 -3.79 6.27
N VAL A 110 -5.98 -4.40 5.08
CA VAL A 110 -7.19 -5.11 4.63
C VAL A 110 -7.54 -6.22 5.61
N GLN A 111 -6.59 -7.11 5.93
CA GLN A 111 -6.82 -8.21 6.87
C GLN A 111 -7.16 -7.69 8.27
N PHE A 112 -6.45 -6.66 8.75
CA PHE A 112 -6.66 -6.09 10.06
C PHE A 112 -8.04 -5.43 10.22
N PHE A 113 -8.35 -4.43 9.40
CA PHE A 113 -9.57 -3.65 9.58
C PHE A 113 -10.83 -4.39 9.13
N GLU A 114 -10.75 -5.25 8.12
CA GLU A 114 -11.92 -6.04 7.73
C GLU A 114 -12.19 -7.20 8.68
N THR A 115 -11.19 -7.66 9.45
CA THR A 115 -11.43 -8.50 10.63
C THR A 115 -12.09 -7.71 11.75
N LEU A 116 -11.67 -6.45 11.98
CA LEU A 116 -12.18 -5.61 13.06
C LEU A 116 -13.62 -5.14 12.84
N ILE A 117 -13.97 -4.78 11.60
CA ILE A 117 -15.25 -4.16 11.25
C ILE A 117 -16.14 -5.11 10.47
N GLY A 118 -15.60 -5.90 9.53
CA GLY A 118 -16.40 -6.69 8.58
C GLY A 118 -17.13 -7.88 9.19
N ASN A 119 -17.90 -8.59 8.36
CA ASN A 119 -18.74 -9.73 8.79
C ASN A 119 -18.38 -11.05 8.11
N ARG A 120 -17.24 -11.14 7.43
CA ARG A 120 -16.83 -12.33 6.67
C ARG A 120 -16.35 -13.43 7.61
N ASN A 121 -17.02 -14.58 7.60
CA ASN A 121 -16.73 -15.72 8.49
C ASN A 121 -15.25 -16.12 8.53
N LYS A 122 -14.57 -16.17 7.37
CA LYS A 122 -13.14 -16.51 7.28
C LYS A 122 -12.27 -15.54 8.07
N LEU A 123 -12.58 -14.24 8.04
CA LEU A 123 -11.83 -13.20 8.75
C LEU A 123 -12.15 -13.20 10.25
N LEU A 124 -13.41 -13.37 10.62
CA LEU A 124 -13.86 -13.31 12.02
C LEU A 124 -13.21 -14.37 12.93
N LYS A 125 -12.70 -15.46 12.36
CA LYS A 125 -11.88 -16.47 13.08
C LYS A 125 -10.65 -15.86 13.79
N LYS A 126 -10.21 -14.67 13.37
CA LYS A 126 -9.02 -13.96 13.88
C LYS A 126 -9.35 -12.96 14.98
N PHE A 127 -10.61 -12.51 15.07
CA PHE A 127 -11.03 -11.38 15.90
C PHE A 127 -10.69 -11.54 17.38
N ASN A 128 -10.85 -12.77 17.92
CA ASN A 128 -10.55 -13.08 19.31
C ASN A 128 -9.10 -12.77 19.70
N HIS A 129 -8.19 -12.74 18.74
CA HIS A 129 -6.79 -12.45 19.01
C HIS A 129 -6.46 -10.96 19.15
N PHE A 130 -7.40 -10.06 18.91
CA PHE A 130 -7.18 -8.66 19.27
C PHE A 130 -7.17 -8.45 20.80
N ALA A 131 -7.77 -9.37 21.57
CA ALA A 131 -7.81 -9.29 23.02
C ALA A 131 -6.41 -9.21 23.63
N ASN A 132 -6.18 -8.14 24.41
CA ASN A 132 -4.91 -7.79 25.04
C ASN A 132 -3.70 -7.60 24.09
N ALA A 133 -3.91 -7.65 22.77
CA ALA A 133 -2.83 -7.52 21.80
C ALA A 133 -2.18 -6.14 21.84
N ILE A 134 -0.89 -6.10 21.53
CA ILE A 134 -0.17 -4.89 21.15
C ILE A 134 -0.27 -4.81 19.63
N ILE A 135 -0.93 -3.77 19.14
CA ILE A 135 -1.24 -3.58 17.72
C ILE A 135 -0.39 -2.41 17.23
N ILE A 136 0.48 -2.67 16.27
CA ILE A 136 1.29 -1.67 15.59
C ILE A 136 0.66 -1.46 14.21
N LEU A 137 0.26 -0.24 13.89
CA LEU A 137 -0.17 0.15 12.55
C LEU A 137 0.89 1.11 12.00
N ASP A 138 1.66 0.68 10.99
CA ASP A 138 2.62 1.56 10.31
C ASP A 138 2.01 2.20 9.08
N GLU A 139 2.49 3.38 8.73
CA GLU A 139 2.07 4.10 7.53
C GLU A 139 0.53 4.32 7.47
N VAL A 140 -0.10 4.57 8.64
CA VAL A 140 -1.56 4.77 8.81
C VAL A 140 -2.14 5.86 7.91
N GLN A 141 -1.31 6.81 7.51
CA GLN A 141 -1.68 7.91 6.61
C GLN A 141 -2.12 7.44 5.21
N THR A 142 -1.75 6.23 4.77
CA THR A 142 -2.18 5.69 3.46
C THR A 142 -3.68 5.35 3.42
N LEU A 143 -4.37 5.33 4.57
CA LEU A 143 -5.80 5.09 4.65
C LEU A 143 -6.57 6.28 4.08
N ARG A 144 -7.70 6.00 3.43
CA ARG A 144 -8.53 7.06 2.86
C ARG A 144 -9.08 7.97 3.97
N LEU A 145 -9.05 9.26 3.69
CA LEU A 145 -9.45 10.31 4.61
C LEU A 145 -10.90 10.14 5.10
N ASP A 146 -11.81 9.80 4.18
CA ASP A 146 -13.24 9.61 4.46
C ASP A 146 -13.54 8.43 5.41
N GLN A 147 -12.66 7.44 5.48
CA GLN A 147 -12.79 6.29 6.38
C GLN A 147 -12.18 6.54 7.77
N MET A 148 -11.26 7.51 7.91
CA MET A 148 -10.51 7.74 9.15
C MET A 148 -11.36 7.86 10.41
N PRO A 149 -12.52 8.56 10.44
CA PRO A 149 -13.34 8.63 11.64
C PRO A 149 -13.84 7.26 12.11
N LEU A 150 -14.35 6.44 11.19
CA LEU A 150 -14.84 5.09 11.49
C LEU A 150 -13.69 4.21 12.02
N LEU A 151 -12.55 4.24 11.34
CA LEU A 151 -11.38 3.45 11.73
C LEU A 151 -10.86 3.86 13.11
N GLY A 152 -10.76 5.16 13.39
CA GLY A 152 -10.36 5.67 14.70
C GLY A 152 -11.35 5.30 15.81
N ALA A 153 -12.65 5.33 15.53
CA ALA A 153 -13.68 4.90 16.48
C ALA A 153 -13.60 3.39 16.74
N ALA A 154 -13.43 2.56 15.70
CA ALA A 154 -13.27 1.12 15.83
C ALA A 154 -12.02 0.77 16.66
N LEU A 155 -10.89 1.44 16.40
CA LEU A 155 -9.66 1.31 17.17
C LEU A 155 -9.83 1.74 18.64
N PHE A 156 -10.58 2.81 18.90
CA PHE A 156 -10.90 3.23 20.26
C PHE A 156 -11.69 2.15 21.00
N TYR A 157 -12.77 1.64 20.42
CA TYR A 157 -13.59 0.60 21.05
C TYR A 157 -12.86 -0.73 21.18
N LEU A 158 -11.95 -1.04 20.25
CA LEU A 158 -11.03 -2.17 20.36
C LEU A 158 -10.16 -2.06 21.63
N SER A 159 -9.53 -0.90 21.82
CA SER A 159 -8.76 -0.62 23.03
C SER A 159 -9.62 -0.65 24.29
N LYS A 160 -10.84 -0.12 24.24
CA LYS A 160 -11.76 -0.02 25.39
C LYS A 160 -12.27 -1.39 25.84
N PHE A 161 -12.76 -2.20 24.91
CA PHE A 161 -13.44 -3.46 25.25
C PHE A 161 -12.48 -4.65 25.30
N LEU A 162 -11.50 -4.71 24.41
CA LEU A 162 -10.57 -5.84 24.32
C LEU A 162 -9.23 -5.58 25.00
N LYS A 163 -9.06 -4.41 25.62
CA LYS A 163 -7.80 -3.98 26.28
C LYS A 163 -6.61 -4.05 25.32
N SER A 164 -6.81 -3.88 24.01
CA SER A 164 -5.71 -3.84 23.04
C SER A 164 -4.91 -2.55 23.22
N ARG A 165 -3.60 -2.57 22.96
CA ARG A 165 -2.71 -1.40 23.03
C ARG A 165 -2.28 -1.03 21.62
N ILE A 166 -2.75 0.10 21.13
CA ILE A 166 -2.52 0.50 19.74
C ILE A 166 -1.36 1.48 19.66
N ILE A 167 -0.45 1.26 18.73
CA ILE A 167 0.69 2.10 18.37
C ILE A 167 0.50 2.49 16.91
N LEU A 168 0.24 3.77 16.66
CA LEU A 168 0.19 4.32 15.30
C LEU A 168 1.55 4.91 14.96
N MET A 169 2.21 4.38 13.95
CA MET A 169 3.45 4.92 13.42
C MET A 169 3.18 5.63 12.11
N THR A 170 3.84 6.77 11.91
CA THR A 170 3.60 7.58 10.72
C THR A 170 4.70 8.61 10.50
N ALA A 171 4.88 9.00 9.24
CA ALA A 171 5.70 10.15 8.86
C ALA A 171 5.02 11.50 9.15
N THR A 172 3.72 11.50 9.43
CA THR A 172 2.85 12.67 9.49
C THR A 172 1.82 12.48 10.60
N ARG A 173 1.56 13.46 11.47
CA ARG A 173 0.63 13.25 12.61
C ARG A 173 -0.72 12.73 12.09
N PRO A 174 -1.17 11.51 12.46
CA PRO A 174 -2.38 10.94 11.91
C PRO A 174 -3.54 11.53 12.70
N LYS A 175 -4.37 12.37 12.07
CA LYS A 175 -5.56 12.94 12.73
C LYS A 175 -6.69 11.91 12.91
N ILE A 176 -6.41 10.60 12.79
CA ILE A 176 -7.42 9.52 12.88
C ILE A 176 -8.23 9.56 14.17
N PHE A 177 -7.60 9.77 15.32
CA PHE A 177 -8.30 9.87 16.61
C PHE A 177 -8.96 11.23 16.81
N GLU A 178 -8.43 12.31 16.25
CA GLU A 178 -9.04 13.63 16.29
C GLU A 178 -10.32 13.66 15.46
N LEU A 179 -10.27 13.11 14.25
CA LEU A 179 -11.43 12.95 13.37
C LEU A 179 -12.46 12.01 14.00
N ALA A 180 -12.05 10.86 14.54
CA ALA A 180 -12.97 9.99 15.28
C ALA A 180 -13.59 10.69 16.51
N GLN A 181 -12.81 11.51 17.22
CA GLN A 181 -13.31 12.29 18.34
C GLN A 181 -14.36 13.30 17.91
N GLN A 182 -14.10 14.05 16.84
CA GLN A 182 -14.97 15.09 16.31
C GLN A 182 -16.27 14.53 15.74
N GLU A 183 -16.18 13.43 14.98
CA GLU A 183 -17.27 12.94 14.14
C GLU A 183 -18.12 11.82 14.77
N ILE A 184 -17.57 11.06 15.72
CA ILE A 184 -18.23 9.87 16.26
C ILE A 184 -18.19 9.84 17.79
N LEU A 185 -16.99 9.78 18.38
CA LEU A 185 -16.82 9.44 19.80
C LEU A 185 -17.43 10.48 20.74
N LYS A 186 -17.36 11.77 20.40
CA LYS A 186 -17.96 12.84 21.23
C LYS A 186 -19.46 12.65 21.42
N GLU A 187 -20.19 12.28 20.36
CA GLU A 187 -21.63 12.04 20.43
C GLU A 187 -21.97 10.77 21.25
N GLN A 188 -21.03 9.81 21.29
CA GLN A 188 -21.15 8.61 22.11
C GLN A 188 -20.76 8.84 23.59
N GLY A 189 -20.40 10.07 23.98
CA GLY A 189 -19.92 10.37 25.34
C GLY A 189 -18.53 9.80 25.64
N GLU A 190 -17.76 9.49 24.60
CA GLU A 190 -16.41 8.93 24.71
C GLU A 190 -15.34 10.00 24.47
N SER A 191 -14.15 9.76 25.05
CA SER A 191 -12.98 10.61 24.83
C SER A 191 -11.73 9.78 24.57
N VAL A 192 -11.02 10.12 23.50
CA VAL A 192 -9.72 9.54 23.15
C VAL A 192 -8.63 10.59 23.26
N LEU A 193 -7.57 10.27 24.01
CA LEU A 193 -6.37 11.09 24.10
C LEU A 193 -5.15 10.21 23.79
N PRO A 194 -4.65 10.20 22.55
CA PRO A 194 -3.44 9.46 22.22
C PRO A 194 -2.24 10.05 22.96
N LYS A 195 -1.33 9.17 23.39
CA LYS A 195 -0.03 9.56 23.95
C LYS A 195 1.05 9.47 22.87
N GLU A 196 1.67 10.60 22.55
CA GLU A 196 2.83 10.68 21.66
C GLU A 196 4.07 10.12 22.35
N LEU A 197 4.79 9.25 21.64
CA LEU A 197 6.00 8.59 22.13
C LEU A 197 7.24 9.45 21.88
N LEU A 198 7.30 10.16 20.74
CA LEU A 198 8.38 11.11 20.45
C LEU A 198 7.89 12.52 20.73
N THR A 199 8.16 13.06 21.92
CA THR A 199 7.58 14.35 22.36
C THR A 199 8.16 15.58 21.67
N ASN A 200 9.35 15.49 21.07
CA ASN A 200 10.03 16.59 20.38
C ASN A 200 10.12 16.37 18.86
N TYR A 201 9.14 15.71 18.27
CA TYR A 201 9.12 15.39 16.84
C TYR A 201 9.28 16.64 15.96
N GLU A 202 8.68 17.78 16.33
CA GLU A 202 8.80 19.05 15.60
C GLU A 202 10.25 19.50 15.41
N GLU A 203 11.08 19.37 16.44
CA GLU A 203 12.52 19.66 16.37
C GLU A 203 13.22 18.71 15.39
N VAL A 204 12.87 17.43 15.42
CA VAL A 204 13.43 16.42 14.51
C VAL A 204 13.07 16.72 13.05
N PHE A 205 11.84 17.15 12.77
CA PHE A 205 11.43 17.57 11.41
C PHE A 205 12.18 18.82 10.95
N ALA A 206 12.41 19.79 11.85
CA ALA A 206 13.04 21.07 11.50
C ALA A 206 14.53 20.95 11.10
N LEU A 207 15.18 19.83 11.42
CA LEU A 207 16.59 19.59 11.07
C LEU A 207 16.82 19.31 9.58
N PHE A 208 15.79 18.88 8.84
CA PHE A 208 15.94 18.46 7.45
C PHE A 208 15.65 19.61 6.47
N GLN A 209 16.53 19.75 5.49
CA GLN A 209 16.46 20.77 4.41
C GLN A 209 16.69 20.12 3.03
N ARG A 210 16.34 18.85 2.90
CA ARG A 210 16.66 17.99 1.76
C ARG A 210 15.87 18.39 0.53
N THR A 211 14.58 18.68 0.71
CA THR A 211 13.64 18.86 -0.40
C THR A 211 12.79 20.11 -0.30
N SER A 212 12.16 20.46 -1.43
CA SER A 212 11.11 21.45 -1.52
C SER A 212 9.97 20.96 -2.44
N ILE A 213 8.72 21.21 -2.06
CA ILE A 213 7.52 20.85 -2.86
C ILE A 213 7.10 22.06 -3.69
N HIS A 214 6.89 21.88 -5.00
CA HIS A 214 6.52 22.91 -5.96
C HIS A 214 5.21 22.54 -6.68
N PRO A 215 4.07 23.12 -6.30
CA PRO A 215 2.79 22.86 -6.97
C PRO A 215 2.73 23.46 -8.38
N LEU A 216 2.44 22.62 -9.39
CA LEU A 216 2.23 22.96 -10.81
C LEU A 216 0.84 22.46 -11.27
N LEU A 217 -0.18 22.66 -10.43
CA LEU A 217 -1.49 22.00 -10.57
C LEU A 217 -2.32 22.50 -11.76
N ASN A 218 -1.97 23.65 -12.33
CA ASN A 218 -2.71 24.30 -13.41
C ASN A 218 -1.88 24.40 -14.71
N ASP A 219 -0.74 23.72 -14.78
CA ASP A 219 0.22 23.85 -15.89
C ASP A 219 -0.11 22.92 -17.07
N LEU A 220 -1.11 22.04 -16.91
CA LEU A 220 -1.59 21.13 -17.94
C LEU A 220 -3.05 21.45 -18.29
N ASN A 221 -3.29 21.80 -19.55
CA ASN A 221 -4.56 22.28 -20.10
C ASN A 221 -5.19 21.31 -21.12
N GLU A 222 -4.45 20.33 -21.63
CA GLU A 222 -4.95 19.40 -22.65
C GLU A 222 -5.84 18.29 -22.08
N GLU A 223 -6.65 17.71 -22.97
CA GLU A 223 -7.49 16.54 -22.69
C GLU A 223 -6.63 15.30 -22.34
N LYS A 224 -7.27 14.29 -21.74
CA LYS A 224 -6.58 13.15 -21.12
C LYS A 224 -5.55 12.45 -22.02
N GLU A 225 -5.85 12.28 -23.31
CA GLU A 225 -5.05 11.48 -24.24
C GLU A 225 -3.69 12.11 -24.58
N ASN A 226 -3.61 13.44 -24.67
CA ASN A 226 -2.37 14.14 -25.01
C ASN A 226 -1.60 14.65 -23.78
N ARG A 227 -2.17 14.48 -22.59
CA ARG A 227 -1.67 15.11 -21.37
C ARG A 227 -0.29 14.58 -20.94
N ALA A 228 0.12 13.41 -21.42
CA ALA A 228 1.49 12.90 -21.22
C ALA A 228 2.50 13.66 -22.09
N GLN A 229 2.19 13.89 -23.37
CA GLN A 229 3.02 14.66 -24.30
C GLN A 229 3.06 16.15 -23.91
N GLU A 230 1.92 16.70 -23.47
CA GLU A 230 1.86 18.06 -22.92
C GLU A 230 2.79 18.17 -21.72
N PHE A 231 2.72 17.26 -20.75
CA PHE A 231 3.62 17.26 -19.60
C PHE A 231 5.10 17.27 -20.01
N VAL A 232 5.49 16.45 -20.98
CA VAL A 232 6.87 16.40 -21.44
C VAL A 232 7.31 17.74 -22.03
N SER A 233 6.49 18.31 -22.93
CA SER A 233 6.83 19.52 -23.67
C SER A 233 6.70 20.83 -22.86
N THR A 234 5.78 20.90 -21.89
CA THR A 234 5.50 22.14 -21.14
C THR A 234 6.15 22.16 -19.76
N VAL A 235 6.33 21.01 -19.12
CA VAL A 235 6.80 20.91 -17.73
C VAL A 235 8.14 20.19 -17.63
N PHE A 236 8.26 18.98 -18.16
CA PHE A 236 9.46 18.16 -17.97
C PHE A 236 10.70 18.80 -18.59
N ASP A 237 10.63 19.17 -19.88
CA ASP A 237 11.74 19.77 -20.65
C ASP A 237 12.32 21.04 -19.98
N GLY A 238 11.45 21.89 -19.41
CA GLY A 238 11.86 23.14 -18.76
C GLY A 238 12.37 23.00 -17.32
N LYS A 239 12.24 21.82 -16.70
CA LYS A 239 12.55 21.60 -15.27
C LYS A 239 13.63 20.54 -15.05
N TRP A 240 13.67 19.51 -15.88
CA TRP A 240 14.64 18.43 -15.79
C TRP A 240 15.96 18.83 -16.47
N SER A 241 17.06 18.21 -16.06
CA SER A 241 18.38 18.41 -16.67
C SER A 241 19.06 17.06 -16.83
N ILE A 242 19.80 16.89 -17.91
CA ILE A 242 20.37 15.60 -18.34
C ILE A 242 21.30 14.96 -17.29
N ASP A 243 21.91 15.76 -16.41
CA ASP A 243 22.79 15.32 -15.33
C ASP A 243 22.06 14.93 -14.04
N LYS A 244 20.71 15.01 -14.02
CA LYS A 244 19.89 14.78 -12.82
C LYS A 244 19.08 13.50 -12.94
N SER A 245 19.26 12.60 -11.98
CA SER A 245 18.35 11.47 -11.79
C SER A 245 16.96 11.98 -11.39
N CYS A 246 15.92 11.37 -11.94
CA CYS A 246 14.55 11.86 -11.78
C CYS A 246 13.57 10.75 -11.40
N LEU A 247 12.73 11.01 -10.41
CA LEU A 247 11.60 10.15 -10.05
C LEU A 247 10.28 10.76 -10.50
N ILE A 248 9.50 10.05 -11.31
CA ILE A 248 8.15 10.45 -11.73
C ILE A 248 7.13 9.47 -11.15
N VAL A 249 6.25 9.93 -10.27
CA VAL A 249 5.23 9.10 -9.61
C VAL A 249 3.82 9.43 -10.11
N CYS A 250 3.14 8.46 -10.70
CA CYS A 250 1.75 8.61 -11.17
C CYS A 250 0.77 7.85 -10.28
N ASN A 251 -0.47 8.33 -10.18
CA ASN A 251 -1.48 7.65 -9.36
C ASN A 251 -2.00 6.35 -10.00
N THR A 252 -2.06 6.29 -11.33
CA THR A 252 -2.52 5.09 -12.05
C THR A 252 -1.40 4.45 -12.84
N VAL A 253 -1.47 3.13 -12.97
CA VAL A 253 -0.58 2.37 -13.86
C VAL A 253 -0.75 2.83 -15.31
N ARG A 254 -1.98 3.06 -15.78
CA ARG A 254 -2.20 3.53 -17.16
C ARG A 254 -1.45 4.83 -17.45
N ARG A 255 -1.62 5.86 -16.61
CA ARG A 255 -0.89 7.13 -16.76
C ARG A 255 0.62 6.95 -16.66
N SER A 256 1.10 6.08 -15.77
CA SER A 256 2.54 5.81 -15.68
C SER A 256 3.13 5.19 -16.95
N ILE A 257 2.36 4.38 -17.69
CA ILE A 257 2.79 3.81 -18.99
C ILE A 257 2.80 4.91 -20.05
N GLU A 258 1.72 5.70 -20.14
CA GLU A 258 1.62 6.86 -21.06
C GLU A 258 2.81 7.82 -20.89
N ILE A 259 3.20 8.11 -19.63
CA ILE A 259 4.36 8.97 -19.31
C ILE A 259 5.69 8.27 -19.62
N PHE A 260 5.82 6.97 -19.36
CA PHE A 260 7.02 6.22 -19.71
C PHE A 260 7.30 6.29 -21.20
N ASP A 261 6.28 6.06 -22.04
CA ASP A 261 6.41 6.10 -23.50
C ASP A 261 6.74 7.52 -23.98
N ALA A 262 6.07 8.54 -23.43
CA ALA A 262 6.33 9.94 -23.78
C ALA A 262 7.77 10.38 -23.44
N ILE A 263 8.27 10.02 -22.24
CA ILE A 263 9.65 10.31 -21.83
C ILE A 263 10.64 9.52 -22.68
N GLN A 264 10.37 8.24 -22.96
CA GLN A 264 11.26 7.42 -23.79
C GLN A 264 11.41 8.03 -25.20
N ASN A 265 10.33 8.51 -25.80
CA ASN A 265 10.37 9.18 -27.10
C ASN A 265 11.15 10.49 -27.04
N TYR A 266 10.91 11.31 -26.01
CA TYR A 266 11.66 12.56 -25.79
C TYR A 266 13.17 12.33 -25.66
N LEU A 267 13.62 11.31 -24.91
CA LEU A 267 15.03 10.98 -24.79
C LEU A 267 15.63 10.57 -26.15
N LYS A 268 14.90 9.76 -26.93
CA LYS A 268 15.34 9.34 -28.27
C LYS A 268 15.45 10.50 -29.24
N GLU A 269 14.44 11.38 -29.28
CA GLU A 269 14.40 12.55 -30.17
C GLU A 269 15.54 13.54 -29.88
N ASN A 270 15.94 13.66 -28.61
CA ASN A 270 17.03 14.54 -28.19
C ASN A 270 18.40 13.84 -28.10
N ASN A 271 18.51 12.55 -28.46
CA ASN A 271 19.72 11.73 -28.32
C ASN A 271 20.31 11.71 -26.90
N PHE A 272 19.45 11.64 -25.89
CA PHE A 272 19.87 11.48 -24.50
C PHE A 272 20.01 9.99 -24.15
N GLU A 273 21.15 9.62 -23.56
CA GLU A 273 21.48 8.23 -23.21
C GLU A 273 21.10 7.86 -21.76
N ASN A 274 20.32 8.69 -21.08
CA ASN A 274 19.87 8.44 -19.71
C ASN A 274 19.12 7.10 -19.61
N PRO A 275 19.48 6.22 -18.66
CA PRO A 275 18.72 5.01 -18.40
C PRO A 275 17.28 5.34 -17.98
N ILE A 276 16.31 4.65 -18.56
CA ILE A 276 14.90 4.81 -18.23
C ILE A 276 14.35 3.51 -17.64
N TYR A 277 13.69 3.63 -16.49
CA TYR A 277 13.12 2.52 -15.75
C TYR A 277 11.64 2.73 -15.49
N TYR A 278 10.92 1.61 -15.37
CA TYR A 278 9.53 1.59 -15.00
C TYR A 278 9.33 0.75 -13.73
N LEU A 279 8.46 1.15 -12.80
CA LEU A 279 8.16 0.36 -11.61
C LEU A 279 6.72 0.54 -11.13
N SER A 280 5.92 -0.51 -11.21
CA SER A 280 4.55 -0.49 -10.70
C SER A 280 4.08 -1.88 -10.28
N THR A 281 2.85 -1.96 -9.76
CA THR A 281 2.19 -3.24 -9.48
C THR A 281 1.88 -4.06 -10.73
N ASN A 282 2.02 -3.46 -11.93
CA ASN A 282 1.81 -4.10 -13.23
C ASN A 282 2.94 -5.08 -13.62
N ILE A 283 4.09 -4.98 -12.94
CA ILE A 283 5.25 -5.85 -13.12
C ILE A 283 5.26 -6.89 -12.00
N ILE A 284 5.65 -8.12 -12.29
CA ILE A 284 5.80 -9.17 -11.27
C ILE A 284 6.81 -8.77 -10.18
N PRO A 285 6.54 -9.08 -8.90
CA PRO A 285 7.46 -8.75 -7.80
C PRO A 285 8.91 -9.21 -8.03
N ALA A 286 9.14 -10.38 -8.63
CA ALA A 286 10.50 -10.89 -8.90
C ALA A 286 11.37 -9.88 -9.68
N HIS A 287 10.83 -9.25 -10.71
CA HIS A 287 11.54 -8.26 -11.53
C HIS A 287 11.74 -6.91 -10.81
N ARG A 288 10.88 -6.57 -9.85
CA ARG A 288 10.97 -5.27 -9.16
C ARG A 288 12.27 -5.16 -8.37
N LEU A 289 12.69 -6.25 -7.70
CA LEU A 289 13.91 -6.28 -6.90
C LEU A 289 15.15 -6.03 -7.76
N GLN A 290 15.27 -6.73 -8.89
CA GLN A 290 16.39 -6.54 -9.81
C GLN A 290 16.45 -5.10 -10.33
N ARG A 291 15.32 -4.55 -10.77
CA ARG A 291 15.26 -3.17 -11.27
C ARG A 291 15.67 -2.15 -10.22
N ILE A 292 15.24 -2.33 -8.97
CA ILE A 292 15.65 -1.43 -7.88
C ILE A 292 17.17 -1.47 -7.71
N GLN A 293 17.79 -2.64 -7.83
CA GLN A 293 19.24 -2.76 -7.78
C GLN A 293 19.92 -2.09 -8.98
N ASP A 294 19.43 -2.32 -10.20
CA ASP A 294 19.98 -1.69 -11.41
C ASP A 294 19.92 -0.16 -11.33
N ILE A 295 18.80 0.39 -10.84
CA ILE A 295 18.63 1.83 -10.62
C ILE A 295 19.65 2.35 -9.60
N LYS A 296 19.88 1.63 -8.50
CA LYS A 296 20.89 2.01 -7.49
C LYS A 296 22.28 2.07 -8.10
N ASP A 297 22.64 1.06 -8.89
CA ASP A 297 23.94 0.97 -9.52
C ASP A 297 24.14 2.11 -10.53
N ASP A 298 23.10 2.46 -11.29
CA ASP A 298 23.12 3.57 -12.25
C ASP A 298 23.15 4.96 -11.58
N ILE A 299 22.48 5.14 -10.44
CA ILE A 299 22.61 6.35 -9.61
C ILE A 299 24.05 6.50 -9.10
N GLN A 300 24.65 5.41 -8.59
CA GLN A 300 26.04 5.41 -8.11
C GLN A 300 27.05 5.65 -9.24
N ALA A 301 26.78 5.13 -10.43
CA ALA A 301 27.58 5.35 -11.63
C ALA A 301 27.35 6.74 -12.28
N HIS A 302 26.56 7.62 -11.66
CA HIS A 302 26.23 8.96 -12.15
C HIS A 302 25.61 8.97 -13.56
N LYS A 303 24.83 7.94 -13.92
CA LYS A 303 24.13 7.88 -15.21
C LYS A 303 22.81 8.66 -15.26
N ALA A 304 22.45 9.32 -14.15
CA ALA A 304 21.24 10.12 -14.03
C ALA A 304 19.96 9.39 -14.54
N PRO A 305 19.62 8.22 -13.97
CA PRO A 305 18.47 7.44 -14.43
C PRO A 305 17.14 8.15 -14.16
N ILE A 306 16.16 7.91 -15.02
CA ILE A 306 14.77 8.35 -14.85
C ILE A 306 13.92 7.15 -14.48
N LEU A 307 13.25 7.20 -13.34
CA LEU A 307 12.30 6.18 -12.91
C LEU A 307 10.87 6.71 -13.02
N ILE A 308 10.05 6.04 -13.84
CA ILE A 308 8.60 6.25 -13.88
C ILE A 308 7.94 5.16 -13.04
N ALA A 309 7.18 5.55 -12.03
CA ALA A 309 6.59 4.62 -11.08
C ALA A 309 5.14 4.96 -10.71
N THR A 310 4.46 4.00 -10.09
CA THR A 310 3.26 4.28 -9.29
C THR A 310 3.62 4.39 -7.80
N GLN A 311 2.65 4.35 -6.90
CA GLN A 311 2.84 4.47 -5.44
C GLN A 311 3.73 3.36 -4.82
N VAL A 312 4.17 2.38 -5.61
CA VAL A 312 5.07 1.31 -5.14
C VAL A 312 6.42 1.80 -4.64
N VAL A 313 6.86 3.01 -5.04
CA VAL A 313 8.11 3.63 -4.55
C VAL A 313 7.95 4.36 -3.22
N GLU A 314 6.73 4.59 -2.76
CA GLU A 314 6.45 5.41 -1.58
C GLU A 314 6.96 4.75 -0.29
N ALA A 315 6.90 3.44 -0.22
CA ALA A 315 7.26 2.68 0.98
C ALA A 315 8.01 1.39 0.64
N GLY A 316 9.01 1.07 1.46
CA GLY A 316 9.86 -0.13 1.29
C GLY A 316 10.98 -0.03 0.22
N VAL A 317 11.07 1.06 -0.56
CA VAL A 317 12.07 1.18 -1.64
C VAL A 317 13.17 2.19 -1.26
N ASP A 318 14.41 1.71 -1.14
CA ASP A 318 15.56 2.55 -0.76
C ASP A 318 16.23 3.19 -1.98
N LEU A 319 15.68 4.29 -2.51
CA LEU A 319 16.22 5.04 -3.65
C LEU A 319 16.45 6.51 -3.28
N ASP A 320 17.42 7.15 -3.94
CA ASP A 320 17.85 8.53 -3.70
C ASP A 320 18.06 9.30 -5.02
N PHE A 321 17.01 10.00 -5.47
CA PHE A 321 17.01 10.78 -6.71
C PHE A 321 17.40 12.25 -6.48
N ASP A 322 17.80 12.94 -7.55
CA ASP A 322 18.14 14.36 -7.49
C ASP A 322 16.91 15.28 -7.46
N MET A 323 15.84 14.86 -8.13
CA MET A 323 14.57 15.59 -8.25
C MET A 323 13.42 14.63 -8.58
N GLY A 324 12.19 15.15 -8.58
CA GLY A 324 11.07 14.36 -9.07
C GLY A 324 9.83 15.16 -9.46
N PHE A 325 8.92 14.44 -10.09
CA PHE A 325 7.56 14.85 -10.40
C PHE A 325 6.59 13.87 -9.79
N ARG A 326 5.44 14.35 -9.36
CA ARG A 326 4.44 13.50 -8.75
C ARG A 326 3.05 13.99 -9.07
N ASP A 327 2.16 13.05 -9.39
CA ASP A 327 0.73 13.30 -9.48
C ASP A 327 0.16 13.78 -8.14
N ILE A 328 -0.77 14.73 -8.19
CA ILE A 328 -1.44 15.22 -6.99
C ILE A 328 -2.09 14.05 -6.23
N GLY A 329 -1.90 14.02 -4.92
CA GLY A 329 -2.44 13.00 -4.05
C GLY A 329 -2.51 13.50 -2.61
N PRO A 330 -2.76 12.60 -1.65
CA PRO A 330 -2.66 12.92 -0.23
C PRO A 330 -1.30 13.57 0.08
N ILE A 331 -1.30 14.60 0.93
CA ILE A 331 -0.09 15.38 1.25
C ILE A 331 0.99 14.51 1.91
N ASP A 332 0.57 13.57 2.73
CA ASP A 332 1.43 12.60 3.38
C ASP A 332 2.14 11.68 2.37
N SER A 333 1.41 11.22 1.36
CA SER A 333 1.95 10.44 0.25
C SER A 333 2.96 11.30 -0.53
N ILE A 334 2.64 12.56 -0.84
CA ILE A 334 3.58 13.51 -1.48
C ILE A 334 4.90 13.61 -0.70
N ILE A 335 4.82 13.74 0.62
CA ILE A 335 5.99 13.82 1.50
C ILE A 335 6.78 12.50 1.53
N GLN A 336 6.13 11.34 1.41
CA GLN A 336 6.83 10.05 1.29
C GLN A 336 7.70 10.00 0.02
N VAL A 337 7.20 10.52 -1.10
CA VAL A 337 7.98 10.64 -2.35
C VAL A 337 9.09 11.67 -2.21
N ALA A 338 8.84 12.79 -1.54
CA ALA A 338 9.90 13.74 -1.20
C ALA A 338 11.02 13.07 -0.39
N GLY A 339 10.70 12.10 0.47
CA GLY A 339 11.67 11.28 1.20
C GLY A 339 12.52 10.31 0.35
N ARG A 340 12.31 10.26 -0.98
CA ARG A 340 13.12 9.54 -1.97
C ARG A 340 13.99 10.47 -2.82
N ILE A 341 13.96 11.76 -2.53
CA ILE A 341 14.75 12.80 -3.19
C ILE A 341 15.72 13.38 -2.16
N ASN A 342 17.01 13.43 -2.50
CA ASN A 342 18.08 13.77 -1.57
C ASN A 342 17.96 13.06 -0.20
N ARG A 343 17.59 11.78 -0.24
CA ARG A 343 17.33 10.90 0.91
C ARG A 343 18.53 10.82 1.84
N ASN A 344 19.74 10.77 1.28
CA ASN A 344 21.00 10.70 2.03
C ASN A 344 21.46 12.04 2.63
N ASN A 345 20.64 13.10 2.49
CA ASN A 345 20.91 14.43 3.05
C ASN A 345 22.24 15.02 2.57
N ASN A 346 22.50 14.93 1.27
CA ASN A 346 23.69 15.52 0.65
C ASN A 346 23.60 17.05 0.73
N PRO A 347 24.55 17.73 1.39
CA PRO A 347 24.53 19.19 1.57
C PRO A 347 24.70 19.96 0.25
N ASN A 348 25.13 19.31 -0.83
CA ASN A 348 25.22 19.93 -2.15
C ASN A 348 23.89 19.90 -2.93
N LYS A 349 22.86 19.24 -2.39
CA LYS A 349 21.54 19.05 -3.01
C LYS A 349 20.40 19.61 -2.14
N LEU A 350 20.68 20.67 -1.37
CA LEU A 350 19.67 21.27 -0.50
C LEU A 350 18.46 21.71 -1.32
N HIS A 351 17.28 21.48 -0.76
CA HIS A 351 16.00 21.83 -1.35
C HIS A 351 15.72 21.22 -2.73
N SER A 352 16.28 20.05 -3.03
CA SER A 352 15.98 19.30 -4.25
C SER A 352 14.47 19.27 -4.55
N PRO A 353 14.05 19.62 -5.78
CA PRO A 353 12.65 19.89 -6.06
C PRO A 353 11.83 18.62 -6.28
N LEU A 354 10.63 18.61 -5.70
CA LEU A 354 9.53 17.72 -6.05
C LEU A 354 8.39 18.57 -6.64
N TYR A 355 8.12 18.40 -7.93
CA TYR A 355 7.04 19.09 -8.62
C TYR A 355 5.72 18.30 -8.53
N ILE A 356 4.63 18.97 -8.16
CA ILE A 356 3.31 18.33 -8.07
C ILE A 356 2.47 18.71 -9.27
N VAL A 357 2.03 17.72 -10.03
CA VAL A 357 1.30 17.88 -11.29
C VAL A 357 -0.08 17.24 -11.14
N ASP A 358 -1.13 17.83 -11.70
CA ASP A 358 -2.44 17.17 -11.80
C ASP A 358 -2.54 16.45 -13.14
N PHE A 359 -2.15 15.17 -13.19
CA PHE A 359 -2.16 14.40 -14.44
C PHE A 359 -3.57 13.97 -14.84
N ASP A 360 -4.43 13.63 -13.88
CA ASP A 360 -5.83 13.24 -14.13
C ASP A 360 -6.68 13.37 -12.86
N THR A 361 -7.36 14.51 -12.71
CA THR A 361 -8.25 14.80 -11.58
C THR A 361 -9.29 13.70 -11.31
N LYS A 362 -9.85 13.09 -12.36
CA LYS A 362 -10.87 12.04 -12.22
C LYS A 362 -10.25 10.77 -11.66
N ALA A 363 -9.08 10.38 -12.16
CA ALA A 363 -8.37 9.21 -11.66
C ALA A 363 -7.91 9.39 -10.20
N THR A 364 -7.37 10.56 -9.86
CA THR A 364 -6.99 10.90 -8.48
C THR A 364 -8.17 10.83 -7.53
N THR A 365 -9.33 11.37 -7.95
CA THR A 365 -10.58 11.32 -7.18
C THR A 365 -11.09 9.89 -6.98
N MET A 366 -10.92 9.02 -7.98
CA MET A 366 -11.28 7.61 -7.89
C MET A 366 -10.39 6.85 -6.89
N ILE A 367 -9.09 7.12 -6.88
CA ILE A 367 -8.11 6.41 -6.05
C ILE A 367 -8.17 6.85 -4.58
N TYR A 368 -8.12 8.16 -4.33
CA TYR A 368 -8.02 8.69 -2.96
C TYR A 368 -9.32 9.29 -2.42
N GLY A 369 -10.36 9.34 -3.24
CA GLY A 369 -11.61 10.00 -2.90
C GLY A 369 -11.60 11.50 -3.20
N ARG A 370 -12.81 12.03 -3.46
CA ARG A 370 -13.02 13.44 -3.81
C ARG A 370 -12.56 14.40 -2.72
N LEU A 371 -12.81 14.05 -1.46
CA LEU A 371 -12.44 14.87 -0.30
C LEU A 371 -10.92 15.07 -0.25
N THR A 372 -10.16 14.00 -0.45
CA THR A 372 -8.69 14.04 -0.47
C THR A 372 -8.17 14.96 -1.56
N TYR A 373 -8.68 14.84 -2.79
CA TYR A 373 -8.27 15.69 -3.90
C TYR A 373 -8.50 17.18 -3.61
N ILE A 374 -9.72 17.55 -3.21
CA ILE A 374 -10.09 18.95 -2.93
C ILE A 374 -9.18 19.53 -1.85
N GLN A 375 -8.95 18.76 -0.79
CA GLN A 375 -8.21 19.23 0.36
C GLN A 375 -6.70 19.30 0.11
N ALA A 376 -6.14 18.36 -0.66
CA ALA A 376 -4.75 18.42 -1.11
C ALA A 376 -4.52 19.62 -2.02
N LYS A 377 -5.40 19.84 -3.01
CA LYS A 377 -5.32 20.98 -3.93
C LYS A 377 -5.38 22.31 -3.18
N LYS A 378 -6.36 22.48 -2.30
CA LYS A 378 -6.52 23.68 -1.45
C LYS A 378 -5.28 23.96 -0.59
N SER A 379 -4.63 22.92 -0.08
CA SER A 379 -3.44 23.07 0.77
C SER A 379 -2.20 23.44 -0.05
N LEU A 380 -2.04 22.85 -1.23
CA LEU A 380 -0.92 23.11 -2.12
C LEU A 380 -1.01 24.50 -2.78
N GLU A 381 -2.20 24.99 -3.12
CA GLU A 381 -2.40 26.31 -3.77
C GLU A 381 -2.16 27.52 -2.85
N GLN A 382 -1.84 27.30 -1.57
CA GLN A 382 -1.60 28.40 -0.63
C GLN A 382 -0.29 29.15 -0.91
N GLN A 383 0.71 28.48 -1.49
CA GLN A 383 2.04 29.03 -1.72
C GLN A 383 2.68 28.42 -2.99
N ASN A 384 3.66 29.11 -3.57
CA ASN A 384 4.36 28.65 -4.76
C ASN A 384 5.30 27.46 -4.51
N TYR A 385 5.82 27.35 -3.29
CA TYR A 385 6.64 26.21 -2.87
C TYR A 385 6.62 26.07 -1.34
N PHE A 386 6.98 24.89 -0.85
CA PHE A 386 7.09 24.58 0.58
C PHE A 386 8.46 23.97 0.85
N TYR A 387 9.22 24.51 1.79
CA TYR A 387 10.44 23.84 2.26
C TYR A 387 10.10 22.68 3.21
N GLU A 388 11.01 21.72 3.35
CA GLU A 388 10.81 20.54 4.21
C GLU A 388 10.41 20.89 5.67
N LYS A 389 10.95 21.96 6.23
CA LYS A 389 10.55 22.48 7.56
C LYS A 389 9.07 22.86 7.68
N GLU A 390 8.39 23.09 6.56
CA GLU A 390 6.98 23.49 6.47
C GLU A 390 6.05 22.31 6.22
N TYR A 391 6.58 21.11 5.92
CA TYR A 391 5.76 19.93 5.60
C TYR A 391 4.78 19.57 6.71
N LEU A 392 5.20 19.67 7.99
CA LEU A 392 4.31 19.41 9.13
C LEU A 392 3.12 20.37 9.16
N LYS A 393 3.35 21.65 8.84
CA LYS A 393 2.30 22.66 8.76
C LYS A 393 1.36 22.37 7.59
N LEU A 394 1.92 22.06 6.41
CA LEU A 394 1.15 21.69 5.22
C LEU A 394 0.21 20.50 5.47
N ILE A 395 0.69 19.46 6.16
CA ILE A 395 -0.13 18.31 6.59
C ILE A 395 -1.23 18.75 7.56
N THR A 396 -0.88 19.60 8.53
CA THR A 396 -1.83 20.02 9.57
C THR A 396 -3.01 20.77 8.96
N GLU A 397 -2.73 21.68 8.02
CA GLU A 397 -3.70 22.43 7.22
C GLU A 397 -4.52 21.52 6.30
N TYR A 398 -3.88 20.51 5.70
CA TYR A 398 -4.57 19.46 4.95
C TYR A 398 -5.66 18.80 5.77
N PHE A 399 -5.45 18.49 7.04
CA PHE A 399 -6.54 17.91 7.84
C PHE A 399 -7.50 18.94 8.47
N GLU A 400 -7.08 20.19 8.67
CA GLU A 400 -7.93 21.23 9.30
C GLU A 400 -8.99 21.83 8.37
N GLY A 401 -8.77 21.80 7.06
CA GLY A 401 -9.75 22.31 6.10
C GLY A 401 -11.02 21.47 5.95
N ILE A 402 -11.16 20.37 6.70
CA ILE A 402 -12.28 19.45 6.65
C ILE A 402 -13.39 19.93 7.60
N SER A 403 -14.14 20.95 7.19
CA SER A 403 -15.19 21.57 8.03
C SER A 403 -16.62 21.32 7.57
N GLU A 404 -16.84 20.58 6.47
CA GLU A 404 -18.18 20.31 5.98
C GLU A 404 -18.79 19.10 6.71
N LYS A 405 -19.97 19.29 7.32
CA LYS A 405 -20.72 18.19 8.00
C LYS A 405 -20.94 16.97 7.10
N SER A 406 -20.98 17.13 5.78
CA SER A 406 -21.17 16.05 4.81
C SER A 406 -19.95 15.14 4.61
N SER A 407 -18.73 15.60 4.95
CA SER A 407 -17.46 14.96 4.58
C SER A 407 -17.28 13.53 5.10
N PHE A 408 -18.00 13.15 6.17
CA PHE A 408 -17.84 11.85 6.84
C PHE A 408 -19.17 11.10 7.03
N THR A 409 -20.15 11.37 6.18
CA THR A 409 -21.48 10.75 6.27
C THR A 409 -21.43 9.23 6.21
N ASP A 410 -20.61 8.68 5.31
CA ASP A 410 -20.47 7.24 5.16
C ASP A 410 -19.84 6.61 6.40
N ALA A 411 -18.81 7.26 6.97
CA ALA A 411 -18.16 6.81 8.20
C ALA A 411 -19.15 6.73 9.38
N ARG A 412 -19.98 7.77 9.57
CA ARG A 412 -21.02 7.78 10.60
C ARG A 412 -22.12 6.75 10.33
N THR A 413 -22.48 6.56 9.06
CA THR A 413 -23.49 5.57 8.65
C THR A 413 -23.02 4.14 8.94
N PHE A 414 -21.78 3.80 8.57
CA PHE A 414 -21.17 2.52 8.91
C PHE A 414 -21.11 2.30 10.42
N PHE A 415 -20.72 3.33 11.19
CA PHE A 415 -20.68 3.24 12.64
C PHE A 415 -22.09 2.95 13.22
N ASN A 416 -23.12 3.65 12.75
CA ASN A 416 -24.50 3.37 13.15
C ASN A 416 -24.97 1.97 12.73
N SER A 417 -24.57 1.48 11.54
CA SER A 417 -24.82 0.11 11.11
C SER A 417 -24.20 -0.91 12.08
N MET A 418 -22.99 -0.65 12.60
CA MET A 418 -22.38 -1.49 13.64
C MET A 418 -23.17 -1.44 14.96
N GLN A 419 -23.58 -0.25 15.41
CA GLN A 419 -24.36 -0.08 16.65
C GLN A 419 -25.73 -0.77 16.61
N THR A 420 -26.39 -0.71 15.44
CA THR A 420 -27.71 -1.30 15.21
C THR A 420 -27.66 -2.75 14.73
N LEU A 421 -26.46 -3.35 14.68
CA LEU A 421 -26.22 -4.72 14.23
C LEU A 421 -26.72 -4.99 12.80
N LYS A 422 -26.70 -3.96 11.94
CA LYS A 422 -27.06 -4.06 10.52
C LYS A 422 -25.91 -4.69 9.73
N TYR A 423 -25.75 -6.00 9.87
CA TYR A 423 -24.64 -6.73 9.27
C TYR A 423 -24.73 -6.86 7.75
N ASP A 424 -25.94 -6.94 7.20
CA ASP A 424 -26.15 -7.08 5.77
C ASP A 424 -27.39 -6.33 5.26
N ALA A 425 -27.42 -6.06 3.96
CA ALA A 425 -28.56 -5.51 3.24
C ALA A 425 -28.44 -5.85 1.75
N GLU A 426 -29.59 -5.96 1.06
CA GLU A 426 -29.64 -6.13 -0.40
C GLU A 426 -29.03 -4.90 -1.10
N ASP A 427 -29.46 -3.69 -0.70
CA ASP A 427 -28.87 -2.46 -1.18
C ASP A 427 -27.62 -2.08 -0.37
N LYS A 428 -26.45 -2.31 -0.96
CA LYS A 428 -25.15 -1.96 -0.37
C LYS A 428 -24.94 -0.45 -0.23
N LYS A 429 -25.72 0.39 -0.93
CA LYS A 429 -25.69 1.86 -0.73
C LYS A 429 -26.20 2.28 0.64
N LEU A 430 -26.90 1.39 1.34
CA LEU A 430 -27.29 1.61 2.73
C LEU A 430 -26.15 1.37 3.73
N LEU A 431 -24.94 1.07 3.24
CA LEU A 431 -23.71 0.86 4.01
C LEU A 431 -23.90 -0.09 5.20
N PRO A 432 -24.43 -1.32 4.99
CA PRO A 432 -24.38 -2.36 6.02
C PRO A 432 -22.92 -2.74 6.31
N VAL A 433 -22.66 -3.40 7.44
CA VAL A 433 -21.29 -3.81 7.81
C VAL A 433 -20.62 -4.65 6.71
N SER A 434 -21.37 -5.50 6.01
CA SER A 434 -20.87 -6.32 4.89
C SER A 434 -20.32 -5.51 3.71
N ALA A 435 -20.72 -4.25 3.56
CA ALA A 435 -20.25 -3.34 2.49
C ALA A 435 -18.91 -2.67 2.83
N PHE A 436 -18.42 -2.77 4.07
CA PHE A 436 -17.15 -2.17 4.45
C PHE A 436 -15.98 -2.86 3.73
N ARG A 437 -15.13 -2.06 3.09
CA ARG A 437 -13.88 -2.49 2.44
C ARG A 437 -12.80 -1.44 2.69
N ILE A 438 -11.58 -1.90 2.93
CA ILE A 438 -10.42 -0.98 2.96
C ILE A 438 -10.03 -0.57 1.53
N ILE A 439 -10.16 -1.48 0.57
CA ILE A 439 -9.91 -1.24 -0.85
C ILE A 439 -11.23 -1.47 -1.59
N GLU A 440 -11.95 -0.40 -1.93
CA GLU A 440 -13.26 -0.49 -2.61
C GLU A 440 -13.18 -1.18 -3.99
N GLU A 441 -12.05 -1.05 -4.68
CA GLU A 441 -11.90 -1.60 -6.03
C GLU A 441 -11.44 -3.05 -6.06
N SER A 442 -11.19 -3.71 -4.93
CA SER A 442 -10.61 -5.07 -4.91
C SER A 442 -11.39 -6.06 -5.78
N ASP A 443 -12.72 -5.92 -5.84
CA ASP A 443 -13.61 -6.78 -6.61
C ASP A 443 -13.48 -6.60 -8.13
N ARG A 444 -12.85 -5.52 -8.61
CA ARG A 444 -12.60 -5.26 -10.04
C ARG A 444 -11.30 -5.84 -10.54
N TYR A 445 -10.45 -6.37 -9.66
CA TYR A 445 -9.17 -6.95 -10.02
C TYR A 445 -9.16 -8.46 -9.80
N ALA A 446 -8.34 -9.17 -10.58
CA ALA A 446 -8.06 -10.58 -10.43
C ALA A 446 -6.56 -10.78 -10.15
N ALA A 447 -6.24 -11.83 -9.39
CA ALA A 447 -4.87 -12.29 -9.26
C ALA A 447 -4.50 -13.07 -10.53
N VAL A 448 -3.39 -12.70 -11.17
CA VAL A 448 -2.91 -13.32 -12.41
C VAL A 448 -1.46 -13.74 -12.22
N PHE A 449 -1.17 -15.02 -12.43
CA PHE A 449 0.17 -15.57 -12.49
C PHE A 449 0.74 -15.39 -13.90
N ILE A 450 1.98 -14.94 -13.99
CA ILE A 450 2.65 -14.68 -15.27
C ILE A 450 3.80 -15.68 -15.45
N GLU A 451 3.64 -16.61 -16.40
CA GLU A 451 4.63 -17.63 -16.74
C GLU A 451 5.68 -17.08 -17.73
N ILE A 452 6.53 -16.17 -17.25
CA ILE A 452 7.47 -15.39 -18.07
C ILE A 452 8.69 -16.17 -18.62
N ASP A 453 9.13 -17.22 -17.93
CA ASP A 453 10.37 -17.95 -18.22
C ASP A 453 10.33 -19.40 -17.68
N ASP A 454 11.37 -20.18 -17.98
CA ASP A 454 11.46 -21.59 -17.56
C ASP A 454 11.41 -21.76 -16.03
N PHE A 455 11.91 -20.79 -15.27
CA PHE A 455 11.86 -20.83 -13.80
C PHE A 455 10.42 -20.63 -13.31
N SER A 456 9.67 -19.70 -13.89
CA SER A 456 8.26 -19.50 -13.56
C SER A 456 7.40 -20.71 -13.95
N THR A 457 7.75 -21.44 -15.02
CA THR A 457 7.15 -22.73 -15.38
C THR A 457 7.40 -23.76 -14.28
N GLU A 458 8.64 -23.92 -13.81
CA GLU A 458 8.95 -24.84 -12.69
C GLU A 458 8.18 -24.46 -11.42
N VAL A 459 8.07 -23.16 -11.11
CA VAL A 459 7.31 -22.66 -9.97
C VAL A 459 5.81 -23.01 -10.08
N LEU A 460 5.23 -22.88 -11.28
CA LEU A 460 3.85 -23.26 -11.56
C LEU A 460 3.63 -24.77 -11.42
N GLU A 461 4.55 -25.59 -11.96
CA GLU A 461 4.51 -27.05 -11.82
C GLU A 461 4.53 -27.45 -10.34
N LYS A 462 5.38 -26.83 -9.52
CA LYS A 462 5.44 -27.11 -8.08
C LYS A 462 4.15 -26.74 -7.35
N TYR A 463 3.48 -25.66 -7.77
CA TYR A 463 2.15 -25.32 -7.26
C TYR A 463 1.09 -26.37 -7.64
N LEU A 464 1.10 -26.85 -8.89
CA LEU A 464 0.20 -27.91 -9.35
C LEU A 464 0.47 -29.23 -8.62
N GLN A 465 1.74 -29.61 -8.42
CA GLN A 465 2.15 -30.78 -7.63
C GLN A 465 1.65 -30.69 -6.18
N LYS A 466 1.61 -29.48 -5.60
CA LYS A 466 1.04 -29.24 -4.27
C LYS A 466 -0.49 -29.44 -4.26
N ILE A 467 -1.18 -29.13 -5.35
CA ILE A 467 -2.62 -29.38 -5.49
C ILE A 467 -2.91 -30.87 -5.68
N THR A 468 -2.12 -31.57 -6.49
CA THR A 468 -2.26 -33.02 -6.73
C THR A 468 -1.73 -33.89 -5.59
N ASN A 469 -1.21 -33.28 -4.52
CA ASN A 469 -0.55 -33.94 -3.38
C ASN A 469 0.69 -34.77 -3.76
N GLU A 470 1.37 -34.44 -4.86
CA GLU A 470 2.67 -35.02 -5.24
C GLU A 470 3.81 -34.49 -4.39
N ILE A 471 3.75 -33.22 -4.00
CA ILE A 471 4.63 -32.64 -2.97
C ILE A 471 3.80 -32.23 -1.75
N SER A 472 4.43 -32.31 -0.58
CA SER A 472 3.75 -31.88 0.65
C SER A 472 3.51 -30.36 0.63
N LYS A 473 2.40 -29.91 1.22
CA LYS A 473 2.14 -28.47 1.39
C LYS A 473 3.22 -27.78 2.24
N GLU A 474 3.90 -28.51 3.14
CA GLU A 474 5.00 -27.98 3.94
C GLU A 474 6.26 -27.72 3.10
N GLU A 475 6.63 -28.66 2.24
CA GLU A 475 7.71 -28.51 1.26
C GLU A 475 7.44 -27.32 0.33
N TYR A 476 6.21 -27.23 -0.22
CA TYR A 476 5.81 -26.10 -1.04
C TYR A 476 5.90 -24.76 -0.29
N ASN A 477 5.36 -24.68 0.92
CA ASN A 477 5.34 -23.45 1.71
C ASN A 477 6.75 -22.95 2.05
N LYS A 478 7.69 -23.87 2.27
CA LYS A 478 9.08 -23.55 2.61
C LYS A 478 9.86 -23.07 1.38
N ASP A 479 9.76 -23.77 0.26
CA ASP A 479 10.72 -23.62 -0.84
C ASP A 479 10.13 -22.94 -2.09
N TRP A 480 8.80 -22.87 -2.23
CA TRP A 480 8.12 -22.49 -3.47
C TRP A 480 7.04 -21.41 -3.33
N LYS A 481 6.36 -21.30 -2.19
CA LYS A 481 5.25 -20.34 -2.00
C LYS A 481 5.65 -18.91 -2.28
N LEU A 482 6.80 -18.47 -1.79
CA LEU A 482 7.30 -17.12 -2.05
C LEU A 482 7.57 -16.91 -3.54
N LYS A 483 8.25 -17.86 -4.18
CA LYS A 483 8.54 -17.79 -5.62
C LYS A 483 7.24 -17.72 -6.44
N PHE A 484 6.23 -18.49 -6.09
CA PHE A 484 4.92 -18.44 -6.74
C PHE A 484 4.24 -17.08 -6.58
N GLN A 485 4.23 -16.54 -5.35
CA GLN A 485 3.68 -15.20 -5.09
C GLN A 485 4.44 -14.09 -5.83
N GLN A 486 5.74 -14.26 -6.05
CA GLN A 486 6.58 -13.31 -6.79
C GLN A 486 6.29 -13.23 -8.30
N HIS A 487 5.43 -14.13 -8.82
CA HIS A 487 4.96 -14.14 -10.21
C HIS A 487 3.49 -13.74 -10.34
N ILE A 488 2.84 -13.34 -9.24
CA ILE A 488 1.45 -12.89 -9.25
C ILE A 488 1.37 -11.37 -9.29
N ILE A 489 0.49 -10.86 -10.17
CA ILE A 489 0.11 -9.45 -10.22
C ILE A 489 -1.41 -9.30 -10.09
N SER A 490 -1.85 -8.08 -9.78
CA SER A 490 -3.27 -7.72 -9.73
C SER A 490 -3.64 -6.99 -11.02
N VAL A 491 -4.57 -7.56 -11.79
CA VAL A 491 -4.98 -7.08 -13.12
C VAL A 491 -6.47 -6.76 -13.12
N PRO A 492 -6.92 -5.63 -13.70
CA PRO A 492 -8.34 -5.37 -13.89
C PRO A 492 -9.05 -6.52 -14.64
N LYS A 493 -10.18 -6.98 -14.13
CA LYS A 493 -10.91 -8.15 -14.67
C LYS A 493 -11.27 -8.01 -16.14
N TYR A 494 -11.60 -6.80 -16.61
CA TYR A 494 -11.91 -6.54 -18.01
C TYR A 494 -10.71 -6.74 -18.96
N LEU A 495 -9.47 -6.78 -18.43
CA LEU A 495 -8.26 -7.11 -19.20
C LEU A 495 -7.89 -8.59 -19.13
N CYS A 496 -8.61 -9.37 -18.33
CA CYS A 496 -8.34 -10.78 -18.08
C CYS A 496 -9.23 -11.70 -18.94
N GLU A 497 -9.89 -11.16 -19.96
CA GLU A 497 -10.74 -11.93 -20.86
C GLU A 497 -9.94 -13.07 -21.52
N ASN A 498 -10.56 -14.24 -21.57
CA ASN A 498 -10.02 -15.51 -22.08
C ASN A 498 -8.83 -16.11 -21.32
N LEU A 499 -8.47 -15.58 -20.14
CA LEU A 499 -7.51 -16.27 -19.28
C LEU A 499 -8.19 -17.41 -18.53
N GLU A 500 -7.55 -18.57 -18.51
CA GLU A 500 -8.00 -19.72 -17.73
C GLU A 500 -7.51 -19.62 -16.28
N THR A 501 -8.26 -20.20 -15.35
CA THR A 501 -7.81 -20.37 -13.96
C THR A 501 -6.76 -21.47 -13.89
N ILE A 502 -5.67 -21.27 -13.14
CA ILE A 502 -4.67 -22.32 -12.88
C ILE A 502 -5.34 -23.56 -12.28
N ASN A 503 -6.32 -23.33 -11.40
CA ASN A 503 -7.06 -24.38 -10.73
C ASN A 503 -8.47 -23.89 -10.37
N GLU A 504 -9.47 -24.74 -10.57
CA GLU A 504 -10.86 -24.49 -10.17
C GLU A 504 -11.12 -24.72 -8.67
N TYR A 505 -10.21 -25.38 -7.94
CA TYR A 505 -10.50 -25.96 -6.62
C TYR A 505 -9.98 -25.20 -5.37
N GLU A 506 -8.89 -24.42 -5.43
CA GLU A 506 -8.32 -23.74 -4.23
C GLU A 506 -8.27 -22.21 -4.32
N GLU A 507 -7.80 -21.64 -5.44
CA GLU A 507 -7.59 -20.19 -5.59
C GLU A 507 -7.95 -19.77 -7.02
N ASN A 508 -8.86 -18.79 -7.18
CA ASN A 508 -9.23 -18.18 -8.48
C ASN A 508 -8.10 -17.30 -9.02
N ILE A 509 -6.94 -17.90 -9.29
CA ILE A 509 -5.79 -17.25 -9.92
C ILE A 509 -5.81 -17.59 -11.40
N LEU A 510 -5.77 -16.56 -12.24
CA LEU A 510 -5.71 -16.70 -13.69
C LEU A 510 -4.26 -16.91 -14.14
N LEU A 511 -4.07 -17.59 -15.27
CA LEU A 511 -2.75 -17.85 -15.85
C LEU A 511 -2.57 -17.04 -17.14
N VAL A 512 -1.46 -16.32 -17.26
CA VAL A 512 -0.89 -15.97 -18.57
C VAL A 512 0.15 -17.02 -18.90
N PRO A 513 -0.13 -17.93 -19.84
CA PRO A 513 0.79 -19.02 -20.17
C PRO A 513 1.94 -18.50 -21.03
N LYS A 514 3.07 -19.23 -21.00
CA LYS A 514 4.32 -18.83 -21.67
C LYS A 514 4.15 -18.49 -23.16
N ASN A 515 3.25 -19.17 -23.86
CA ASN A 515 2.95 -18.95 -25.28
C ASN A 515 2.18 -17.64 -25.58
N GLU A 516 1.53 -17.04 -24.57
CA GLU A 516 0.80 -15.77 -24.70
C GLU A 516 1.55 -14.57 -24.09
N ILE A 517 2.74 -14.79 -23.53
CA ILE A 517 3.51 -13.74 -22.85
C ILE A 517 3.80 -12.56 -23.75
N GLU A 518 4.23 -12.77 -24.99
CA GLU A 518 4.61 -11.68 -25.90
C GLU A 518 3.46 -10.69 -26.17
N SER A 519 2.22 -11.17 -26.20
CA SER A 519 1.04 -10.31 -26.42
C SER A 519 0.48 -9.72 -25.12
N ARG A 520 0.60 -10.44 -24.00
CA ARG A 520 -0.02 -10.09 -22.71
C ARG A 520 0.92 -9.40 -21.73
N TYR A 521 2.24 -9.46 -21.89
CA TYR A 521 3.19 -8.97 -20.90
C TYR A 521 4.51 -8.48 -21.51
N SER A 522 4.90 -7.26 -21.17
CA SER A 522 6.20 -6.67 -21.51
C SER A 522 7.16 -6.75 -20.32
N THR A 523 8.39 -7.18 -20.58
CA THR A 523 9.46 -7.14 -19.56
C THR A 523 9.88 -5.72 -19.20
N GLN A 524 9.42 -4.68 -19.92
CA GLN A 524 9.65 -3.27 -19.57
C GLN A 524 8.50 -2.69 -18.74
N THR A 525 7.25 -2.79 -19.21
CA THR A 525 6.09 -2.11 -18.59
C THR A 525 5.12 -3.04 -17.86
N GLY A 526 5.33 -4.36 -17.91
CA GLY A 526 4.49 -5.36 -17.27
C GLY A 526 3.30 -5.76 -18.13
N TYR A 527 2.18 -6.10 -17.49
CA TYR A 527 0.96 -6.56 -18.18
C TYR A 527 0.47 -5.56 -19.24
N ASN A 528 0.19 -6.04 -20.44
CA ASN A 528 -0.27 -5.23 -21.56
C ASN A 528 -1.70 -4.75 -21.31
N ARG A 529 -1.87 -3.42 -21.20
CA ARG A 529 -3.17 -2.79 -20.92
C ARG A 529 -3.95 -2.39 -22.16
N ASP A 530 -3.32 -2.48 -23.33
CA ASP A 530 -3.92 -2.17 -24.62
C ASP A 530 -4.31 -3.44 -25.39
N TYR A 531 -4.11 -4.62 -24.78
CA TYR A 531 -4.56 -5.88 -25.35
C TYR A 531 -6.08 -5.82 -25.60
N LYS A 532 -6.43 -5.86 -26.88
CA LYS A 532 -7.80 -6.07 -27.36
C LYS A 532 -7.80 -7.43 -28.04
N ASP A 533 -8.69 -8.31 -27.60
CA ASP A 533 -8.89 -9.56 -28.31
C ASP A 533 -9.53 -9.26 -29.67
N ASP A 534 -8.85 -9.62 -30.76
CA ASP A 534 -9.30 -9.36 -32.14
C ASP A 534 -10.66 -10.04 -32.45
N ASN A 535 -11.15 -10.91 -31.55
CA ASN A 535 -12.45 -11.58 -31.65
C ASN A 535 -13.62 -10.87 -30.94
N THR A 536 -13.42 -9.73 -30.28
CA THR A 536 -14.52 -8.97 -29.66
C THR A 536 -15.21 -8.03 -30.65
N ALA A 537 -15.80 -8.61 -31.69
CA ALA A 537 -16.81 -7.93 -32.48
C ALA A 537 -18.10 -7.80 -31.66
N PHE A 538 -18.42 -6.57 -31.25
CA PHE A 538 -19.74 -6.06 -30.87
C PHE A 538 -20.63 -6.94 -29.97
N THR A 539 -20.84 -6.50 -28.73
CA THR A 539 -22.19 -6.55 -28.14
C THR A 539 -22.35 -5.35 -27.22
N PHE A 540 -23.25 -4.45 -27.64
CA PHE A 540 -23.64 -3.20 -26.96
C PHE A 540 -24.42 -3.46 -25.67
#